data_AF-A0A5P2X9S8-F1
#
_entry.id   AF-A0A5P2X9S8-F1
#
_cell.length_a   1.000
_cell.length_b   1.000
_cell.length_c   1.000
_cell.angle_alpha   90.00
_cell.angle_beta   90.00
_cell.angle_gamma   90.00
#
_symmetry.space_group_name_H-M   'P 1'
#
loop_
_entity.id
_entity.type
_entity.pdbx_description
1 polymer ?
#
loop_
_entity_poly.entity_id
_entity_poly.type
_entity_poly.pdbx_seq_one_letter_code
_entity_poly.pdbx_strand_id
1 'polypeptide(L)'
;MSETAVKTPVDFWFDPLCPWAWMTSRWVLEVEKVRDIEVSWHVMSLAVLNEDKLDELPEEYREMLATKAWGPVRVVIAAQQEHGAQVLGDLYTALGTRIHNRGEGPTKEAVAGALKEVGLPESLLDHWDETPYEAELRASHNEGIEKVGQEVGTPVIAVPGADGEQIAFFGPVVTPAPKGEAAARLWDGTLLVASTPGFYEIKRTRTQGPIFD
;
A
#
# COMPACT_ATOMS: atom_id res chain seq x y z
N MET A 1 22.34 -10.06 -28.95
CA MET A 1 21.60 -10.57 -27.77
C MET A 1 21.49 -9.39 -26.83
N SER A 2 20.31 -8.79 -26.73
CA SER A 2 20.09 -7.70 -25.78
C SER A 2 20.18 -8.30 -24.39
N GLU A 3 21.07 -7.81 -23.52
CA GLU A 3 20.91 -8.01 -22.09
C GLU A 3 19.51 -7.50 -21.75
N THR A 4 18.64 -8.39 -21.25
CA THR A 4 17.44 -7.97 -20.54
C THR A 4 17.92 -7.15 -19.36
N ALA A 5 17.72 -5.84 -19.42
CA ALA A 5 17.95 -4.96 -18.28
C ALA A 5 17.18 -5.53 -17.09
N VAL A 6 17.85 -5.67 -15.95
CA VAL A 6 17.21 -6.13 -14.72
C VAL A 6 16.37 -4.97 -14.21
N LYS A 7 15.07 -5.19 -14.05
CA LYS A 7 14.14 -4.21 -13.49
C LYS A 7 14.56 -3.84 -12.07
N THR A 8 14.34 -2.59 -11.68
CA THR A 8 14.56 -2.17 -10.29
C THR A 8 13.41 -2.69 -9.41
N PRO A 9 13.66 -3.57 -8.43
CA PRO A 9 12.59 -4.11 -7.61
C PRO A 9 12.05 -3.06 -6.62
N VAL A 10 10.74 -3.08 -6.38
CA VAL A 10 10.05 -2.19 -5.45
C VAL A 10 9.07 -3.03 -4.65
N ASP A 11 9.23 -3.08 -3.33
CA ASP A 11 8.20 -3.67 -2.47
C ASP A 11 7.31 -2.58 -1.89
N PHE A 12 6.01 -2.77 -1.99
CA PHE A 12 5.02 -1.78 -1.56
C PHE A 12 3.97 -2.43 -0.67
N TRP A 13 3.90 -1.98 0.58
CA TRP A 13 2.85 -2.43 1.50
C TRP A 13 1.67 -1.47 1.49
N PHE A 14 0.47 -2.02 1.34
CA PHE A 14 -0.77 -1.24 1.30
C PHE A 14 -1.87 -1.81 2.20
N ASP A 15 -2.71 -0.90 2.69
CA ASP A 15 -4.06 -1.20 3.17
C ASP A 15 -5.05 -0.51 2.19
N PRO A 16 -6.09 -1.21 1.68
CA PRO A 16 -7.08 -0.63 0.79
C PRO A 16 -7.81 0.62 1.33
N LEU A 17 -7.87 0.81 2.65
CA LEU A 17 -8.50 1.96 3.28
C LEU A 17 -7.56 3.17 3.38
N CYS A 18 -6.24 2.99 3.29
CA CYS A 18 -5.34 4.10 3.51
C CYS A 18 -5.27 5.03 2.28
N PRO A 19 -5.72 6.29 2.39
CA PRO A 19 -5.67 7.20 1.26
C PRO A 19 -4.23 7.64 0.93
N TRP A 20 -3.30 7.60 1.90
CA TRP A 20 -1.88 7.93 1.66
C TRP A 20 -1.14 6.80 0.95
N ALA A 21 -1.46 5.55 1.29
CA ALA A 21 -1.00 4.39 0.52
C ALA A 21 -1.55 4.44 -0.91
N TRP A 22 -2.81 4.85 -1.08
CA TRP A 22 -3.39 5.03 -2.40
C TRP A 22 -2.65 6.06 -3.25
N MET A 23 -2.41 7.26 -2.72
CA MET A 23 -1.65 8.29 -3.44
C MET A 23 -0.25 7.82 -3.85
N THR A 24 0.44 7.13 -2.94
CA THR A 24 1.81 6.68 -3.19
C THR A 24 1.84 5.52 -4.17
N SER A 25 0.85 4.61 -4.13
CA SER A 25 0.74 3.52 -5.11
C SER A 25 0.46 4.05 -6.52
N ARG A 26 -0.38 5.08 -6.65
CA ARG A 26 -0.63 5.73 -7.96
C ARG A 26 0.64 6.39 -8.50
N TRP A 27 1.43 7.02 -7.63
CA TRP A 27 2.74 7.55 -8.00
C TRP A 27 3.69 6.43 -8.48
N VAL A 28 3.78 5.31 -7.76
CA VAL A 28 4.62 4.17 -8.16
C VAL A 28 4.20 3.62 -9.53
N LEU A 29 2.89 3.53 -9.82
CA LEU A 29 2.41 3.14 -11.16
C LEU A 29 2.69 4.19 -12.25
N GLU A 30 2.79 5.48 -11.91
CA GLU A 30 3.27 6.51 -12.85
C GLU A 30 4.76 6.36 -13.14
N VAL A 31 5.56 5.96 -12.14
CA VAL A 31 6.99 5.65 -12.29
C VAL A 31 7.20 4.46 -13.21
N GLU A 32 6.43 3.38 -13.05
CA GLU A 32 6.52 2.18 -13.89
C GLU A 32 6.32 2.46 -15.39
N LYS A 33 5.60 3.53 -15.75
CA LYS A 33 5.42 3.96 -17.14
C LYS A 33 6.69 4.59 -17.75
N VAL A 34 7.59 5.10 -16.93
CA VAL A 34 8.73 5.95 -17.35
C VAL A 34 10.10 5.50 -16.78
N ARG A 35 10.13 4.44 -15.98
CA ARG A 35 11.33 3.80 -15.42
C ARG A 35 11.12 2.29 -15.44
N ASP A 36 12.21 1.55 -15.61
CA ASP A 36 12.17 0.08 -15.65
C ASP A 36 12.19 -0.47 -14.22
N ILE A 37 11.02 -0.47 -13.58
CA ILE A 37 10.80 -0.97 -12.22
C ILE A 37 9.88 -2.19 -12.24
N GLU A 38 9.92 -2.98 -11.18
CA GLU A 38 9.03 -4.11 -10.92
C GLU A 38 8.46 -3.98 -9.52
N VAL A 39 7.13 -3.89 -9.42
CA VAL A 39 6.44 -3.66 -8.14
C VAL A 39 5.87 -4.95 -7.59
N SER A 40 6.35 -5.32 -6.41
CA SER A 40 5.80 -6.38 -5.57
C SER A 40 4.85 -5.78 -4.54
N TRP A 41 3.58 -6.17 -4.59
CA TRP A 41 2.55 -5.67 -3.68
C TRP A 41 2.41 -6.57 -2.46
N HIS A 42 2.32 -5.96 -1.28
CA HIS A 42 2.19 -6.65 0.00
C HIS A 42 1.03 -6.06 0.80
N VAL A 43 0.36 -6.92 1.57
CA VAL A 43 -0.78 -6.50 2.37
C VAL A 43 -0.29 -6.02 3.74
N MET A 44 -0.82 -4.89 4.20
CA MET A 44 -0.71 -4.45 5.59
C MET A 44 -2.07 -3.98 6.07
N SER A 45 -2.24 -3.87 7.39
CA SER A 45 -3.52 -3.50 8.00
C SER A 45 -3.38 -2.29 8.91
N LEU A 46 -4.19 -1.26 8.66
CA LEU A 46 -4.43 -0.15 9.58
C LEU A 46 -5.09 -0.63 10.87
N ALA A 47 -5.89 -1.70 10.80
CA ALA A 47 -6.50 -2.28 11.99
C ALA A 47 -5.43 -2.88 12.91
N VAL A 48 -4.51 -3.68 12.36
CA VAL A 48 -3.36 -4.23 13.10
C VAL A 48 -2.46 -3.11 13.60
N LEU A 49 -2.18 -2.10 12.76
CA LEU A 49 -1.32 -0.97 13.14
C LEU A 49 -1.81 -0.21 14.38
N ASN A 50 -3.14 -0.13 14.57
CA ASN A 50 -3.76 0.71 15.59
C ASN A 50 -4.38 -0.09 16.75
N GLU A 51 -4.34 -1.42 16.73
CA GLU A 51 -5.09 -2.26 17.69
C GLU A 51 -4.75 -1.96 19.15
N ASP A 52 -3.46 -1.78 19.45
CA ASP A 52 -2.97 -1.52 20.80
C ASP A 52 -3.07 -0.04 21.21
N LYS A 53 -3.51 0.83 20.30
CA LYS A 53 -3.58 2.29 20.51
C LYS A 53 -4.99 2.84 20.34
N LEU A 54 -6.01 1.99 20.18
CA LEU A 54 -7.39 2.42 19.92
C LEU A 54 -7.90 3.42 20.96
N ASP A 55 -7.53 3.24 22.24
CA ASP A 55 -7.94 4.13 23.33
C ASP A 55 -7.26 5.51 23.33
N GLU A 56 -6.19 5.68 22.54
CA GLU A 56 -5.47 6.94 22.37
C GLU A 56 -5.98 7.75 21.16
N LEU A 57 -6.83 7.14 20.33
CA LEU A 57 -7.31 7.73 19.09
C LEU A 57 -8.57 8.58 19.32
N PRO A 58 -8.80 9.61 18.47
CA PRO A 58 -10.07 10.32 18.44
C PRO A 58 -11.24 9.35 18.19
N GLU A 59 -12.37 9.56 18.89
CA GLU A 59 -13.53 8.66 18.87
C GLU A 59 -13.97 8.25 17.45
N GLU A 60 -14.15 9.23 16.56
CA GLU A 60 -14.57 9.00 15.18
C GLU A 60 -13.59 8.11 14.41
N TYR A 61 -12.29 8.28 14.65
CA TYR A 61 -11.26 7.48 13.99
C TYR A 61 -11.22 6.05 14.55
N ARG A 62 -11.37 5.91 15.87
CA ARG A 62 -11.48 4.61 16.55
C ARG A 62 -12.70 3.83 16.04
N GLU A 63 -13.86 4.47 15.94
CA GLU A 63 -15.09 3.84 15.43
C GLU A 63 -14.92 3.41 13.97
N MET A 64 -14.31 4.26 13.13
CA MET A 64 -14.01 3.93 11.75
C MET A 64 -13.10 2.69 11.65
N LEU A 65 -12.01 2.62 12.43
CA LEU A 65 -11.12 1.47 12.44
C LEU A 65 -11.82 0.20 12.91
N ALA A 66 -12.56 0.27 14.02
CA ALA A 66 -13.25 -0.88 14.59
C ALA A 66 -14.33 -1.47 13.66
N THR A 67 -14.98 -0.63 12.86
CA THR A 67 -16.12 -1.05 12.04
C THR A 67 -15.79 -1.31 10.57
N LYS A 68 -14.72 -0.71 10.04
CA LYS A 68 -14.45 -0.70 8.58
C LYS A 68 -13.08 -1.25 8.19
N ALA A 69 -12.09 -1.28 9.08
CA ALA A 69 -10.71 -1.56 8.68
C ALA A 69 -10.39 -3.06 8.47
N TRP A 70 -11.13 -3.98 9.11
CA TRP A 70 -10.85 -5.41 9.00
C TRP A 70 -11.40 -6.05 7.73
N GLY A 71 -12.62 -5.72 7.31
CA GLY A 71 -13.33 -6.43 6.24
C GLY A 71 -12.55 -6.48 4.92
N PRO A 72 -12.23 -5.33 4.30
CA PRO A 72 -11.51 -5.32 3.03
C PRO A 72 -10.13 -5.99 3.09
N VAL A 73 -9.35 -5.75 4.15
CA VAL A 73 -7.99 -6.30 4.23
C VAL A 73 -7.99 -7.83 4.41
N ARG A 74 -9.00 -8.38 5.11
CA ARG A 74 -9.21 -9.84 5.22
C ARG A 74 -9.56 -10.49 3.88
N VAL A 75 -10.37 -9.82 3.05
CA VAL A 75 -10.66 -10.26 1.68
C VAL A 75 -9.41 -10.21 0.80
N VAL A 76 -8.61 -9.15 0.92
CA VAL A 76 -7.37 -9.01 0.13
C VAL A 76 -6.34 -10.09 0.52
N ILE A 77 -6.12 -10.37 1.81
CA ILE A 77 -5.20 -11.43 2.21
C ILE A 77 -5.72 -12.81 1.77
N ALA A 78 -7.04 -13.07 1.83
CA ALA A 78 -7.62 -14.30 1.31
C ALA A 78 -7.37 -14.43 -0.21
N ALA A 79 -7.56 -13.35 -0.96
CA ALA A 79 -7.27 -13.33 -2.40
C ALA A 79 -5.79 -13.66 -2.69
N GLN A 80 -4.85 -13.14 -1.90
CA GLN A 80 -3.44 -13.49 -2.01
C GLN A 80 -3.19 -14.97 -1.73
N GLN A 81 -3.76 -15.53 -0.67
CA GLN A 81 -3.52 -16.92 -0.26
C GLN A 81 -4.15 -17.93 -1.22
N GLU A 82 -5.34 -17.64 -1.75
CA GLU A 82 -6.08 -18.56 -2.62
C GLU A 82 -5.74 -18.43 -4.11
N HIS A 83 -5.32 -17.24 -4.54
CA HIS A 83 -5.09 -16.94 -5.96
C HIS A 83 -3.68 -16.44 -6.28
N GLY A 84 -2.83 -16.21 -5.27
CA GLY A 84 -1.42 -15.82 -5.42
C GLY A 84 -1.20 -14.30 -5.39
N ALA A 85 0.02 -13.89 -5.03
CA ALA A 85 0.38 -12.47 -4.84
C ALA A 85 0.21 -11.60 -6.10
N GLN A 86 0.27 -12.21 -7.30
CA GLN A 86 0.11 -11.50 -8.56
C GLN A 86 -1.27 -10.84 -8.73
N VAL A 87 -2.29 -11.26 -7.97
CA VAL A 87 -3.62 -10.63 -8.04
C VAL A 87 -3.70 -9.29 -7.29
N LEU A 88 -2.74 -9.01 -6.40
CA LEU A 88 -2.82 -7.90 -5.46
C LEU A 88 -2.81 -6.53 -6.14
N GLY A 89 -1.97 -6.34 -7.16
CA GLY A 89 -1.85 -5.05 -7.85
C GLY A 89 -3.14 -4.61 -8.54
N ASP A 90 -3.76 -5.54 -9.27
CA ASP A 90 -5.04 -5.30 -9.97
C ASP A 90 -6.19 -5.16 -8.98
N LEU A 91 -6.27 -6.06 -7.99
CA LEU A 91 -7.31 -6.00 -6.95
C LEU A 91 -7.22 -4.69 -6.16
N TYR A 92 -6.01 -4.28 -5.77
CA TYR A 92 -5.81 -3.01 -5.06
C TYR A 92 -6.21 -1.81 -5.92
N THR A 93 -5.89 -1.82 -7.21
CA THR A 93 -6.31 -0.77 -8.15
C THR A 93 -7.82 -0.68 -8.24
N ALA A 94 -8.53 -1.80 -8.36
CA ALA A 94 -9.99 -1.81 -8.41
C ALA A 94 -10.61 -1.33 -7.09
N LEU A 95 -10.08 -1.79 -5.95
CA LEU A 95 -10.52 -1.38 -4.61
C LEU A 95 -10.31 0.11 -4.37
N GLY A 96 -9.08 0.60 -4.51
CA GLY A 96 -8.73 1.99 -4.24
C GLY A 96 -9.48 2.96 -5.15
N THR A 97 -9.73 2.59 -6.41
CA THR A 97 -10.57 3.39 -7.33
C THR A 97 -11.99 3.57 -6.78
N ARG A 98 -12.61 2.52 -6.25
CA ARG A 98 -13.96 2.56 -5.69
C ARG A 98 -13.99 3.33 -4.36
N ILE A 99 -13.10 2.96 -3.45
CA ILE A 99 -13.04 3.50 -2.09
C ILE A 99 -12.68 5.00 -2.12
N HIS A 100 -11.65 5.38 -2.88
CA HIS A 100 -11.08 6.72 -2.84
C HIS A 100 -11.57 7.63 -3.96
N ASN A 101 -11.44 7.23 -5.22
CA ASN A 101 -11.78 8.10 -6.36
C ASN A 101 -13.30 8.25 -6.53
N ARG A 102 -14.06 7.16 -6.35
CA ARG A 102 -15.52 7.19 -6.48
C ARG A 102 -16.24 7.47 -5.17
N GLY A 103 -15.53 7.42 -4.04
CA GLY A 103 -16.10 7.66 -2.71
C GLY A 103 -17.14 6.62 -2.30
N GLU A 104 -17.09 5.41 -2.85
CA GLU A 104 -18.02 4.31 -2.51
C GLU A 104 -17.78 3.81 -1.07
N GLY A 105 -16.58 4.09 -0.52
CA GLY A 105 -16.18 3.63 0.81
C GLY A 105 -15.84 2.13 0.87
N PRO A 106 -15.33 1.65 2.01
CA PRO A 106 -14.93 0.25 2.21
C PRO A 106 -16.14 -0.65 2.52
N THR A 107 -17.06 -0.81 1.58
CA THR A 107 -18.28 -1.63 1.77
C THR A 107 -18.16 -3.00 1.10
N LYS A 108 -19.01 -3.97 1.52
CA LYS A 108 -19.08 -5.29 0.86
C LYS A 108 -19.40 -5.14 -0.63
N GLU A 109 -20.25 -4.17 -1.00
CA GLU A 109 -20.61 -3.90 -2.40
C GLU A 109 -19.43 -3.37 -3.22
N ALA A 110 -18.64 -2.46 -2.66
CA ALA A 110 -17.44 -1.94 -3.32
C ALA A 110 -16.40 -3.05 -3.53
N VAL A 111 -16.19 -3.89 -2.51
CA VAL A 111 -15.26 -5.03 -2.59
C VAL A 111 -15.77 -6.10 -3.56
N ALA A 112 -17.06 -6.46 -3.55
CA ALA A 112 -17.67 -7.35 -4.53
C ALA A 112 -17.48 -6.83 -5.96
N GLY A 113 -17.69 -5.52 -6.16
CA GLY A 113 -17.47 -4.85 -7.43
C GLY A 113 -16.01 -4.93 -7.90
N ALA A 114 -15.05 -4.76 -6.98
CA ALA A 114 -13.63 -4.87 -7.28
C ALA A 114 -13.23 -6.31 -7.64
N LEU A 115 -13.67 -7.32 -6.86
CA LEU A 115 -13.40 -8.73 -7.15
C LEU A 115 -13.90 -9.12 -8.54
N LYS A 116 -15.16 -8.75 -8.86
CA LYS A 116 -15.75 -8.99 -10.17
C LYS A 116 -14.96 -8.33 -11.31
N GLU A 117 -14.48 -7.11 -11.11
CA GLU A 117 -13.72 -6.35 -12.11
C GLU A 117 -12.41 -7.03 -12.48
N VAL A 118 -11.74 -7.66 -11.51
CA VAL A 118 -10.48 -8.38 -11.73
C VAL A 118 -10.65 -9.88 -11.95
N GLY A 119 -11.88 -10.37 -12.07
CA GLY A 119 -12.20 -11.78 -12.34
C GLY A 119 -11.99 -12.73 -11.17
N LEU A 120 -11.93 -12.21 -9.93
CA LEU A 120 -11.85 -13.01 -8.72
C LEU A 120 -13.25 -13.44 -8.23
N PRO A 121 -13.37 -14.61 -7.57
CA PRO A 121 -14.66 -15.14 -7.15
C PRO A 121 -15.26 -14.32 -6.01
N GLU A 122 -16.58 -14.12 -6.07
CA GLU A 122 -17.34 -13.41 -5.03
C GLU A 122 -17.29 -14.11 -3.67
N SER A 123 -17.03 -15.43 -3.63
CA SER A 123 -16.85 -16.20 -2.40
C SER A 123 -15.72 -15.70 -1.51
N LEU A 124 -14.76 -14.92 -2.03
CA LEU A 124 -13.75 -14.27 -1.19
C LEU A 124 -14.37 -13.29 -0.17
N LEU A 125 -15.60 -12.81 -0.39
CA LEU A 125 -16.35 -12.03 0.60
C LEU A 125 -16.74 -12.83 1.84
N ASP A 126 -16.73 -14.16 1.79
CA ASP A 126 -16.96 -15.00 2.96
C ASP A 126 -15.90 -14.75 4.05
N HIS A 127 -14.73 -14.21 3.67
CA HIS A 127 -13.63 -13.84 4.57
C HIS A 127 -13.80 -12.47 5.24
N TRP A 128 -14.88 -11.75 4.96
CA TRP A 128 -15.06 -10.37 5.44
C TRP A 128 -15.06 -10.27 6.96
N ASP A 129 -15.86 -11.11 7.61
CA ASP A 129 -16.10 -11.04 9.06
C ASP A 129 -15.04 -11.83 9.86
N GLU A 130 -14.45 -12.87 9.26
CA GLU A 130 -13.38 -13.71 9.81
C GLU A 130 -12.62 -14.39 8.67
N THR A 131 -11.33 -14.67 8.85
CA THR A 131 -10.53 -15.38 7.85
C THR A 131 -9.51 -16.30 8.53
N PRO A 132 -9.22 -17.50 7.99
CA PRO A 132 -8.14 -18.34 8.53
C PRO A 132 -6.75 -17.73 8.29
N TYR A 133 -6.66 -16.67 7.47
CA TYR A 133 -5.41 -16.06 7.03
C TYR A 133 -4.95 -14.85 7.87
N GLU A 134 -5.47 -14.68 9.10
CA GLU A 134 -5.08 -13.55 9.94
C GLU A 134 -3.61 -13.59 10.37
N ALA A 135 -3.04 -14.79 10.54
CA ALA A 135 -1.62 -14.93 10.88
C ALA A 135 -0.72 -14.41 9.74
N GLU A 136 -1.07 -14.72 8.50
CA GLU A 136 -0.38 -14.27 7.29
C GLU A 136 -0.53 -12.76 7.10
N LEU A 137 -1.71 -12.20 7.36
CA LEU A 137 -1.92 -10.75 7.35
C LEU A 137 -1.00 -10.04 8.35
N ARG A 138 -0.94 -10.56 9.59
CA ARG A 138 -0.08 -9.99 10.64
C ARG A 138 1.40 -10.15 10.31
N ALA A 139 1.80 -11.29 9.74
CA ALA A 139 3.18 -11.51 9.29
C ALA A 139 3.58 -10.51 8.19
N SER A 140 2.74 -10.31 7.16
CA SER A 140 2.99 -9.35 6.08
C SER A 140 3.02 -7.90 6.60
N HIS A 141 2.12 -7.54 7.51
CA HIS A 141 2.13 -6.25 8.20
C HIS A 141 3.43 -6.02 8.99
N ASN A 142 3.83 -7.00 9.81
CA ASN A 142 5.04 -6.91 10.63
C ASN A 142 6.29 -6.79 9.77
N GLU A 143 6.38 -7.53 8.67
CA GLU A 143 7.49 -7.41 7.73
C GLU A 143 7.66 -5.97 7.21
N GLY A 144 6.56 -5.31 6.85
CA GLY A 144 6.59 -3.91 6.41
C GLY A 144 7.03 -2.96 7.52
N ILE A 145 6.40 -3.05 8.70
CA ILE A 145 6.63 -2.12 9.81
C ILE A 145 8.02 -2.30 10.45
N GLU A 146 8.51 -3.53 10.59
CA GLU A 146 9.85 -3.79 11.16
C GLU A 146 10.97 -3.16 10.35
N LYS A 147 10.79 -2.98 9.03
CA LYS A 147 11.78 -2.34 8.15
C LYS A 147 11.86 -0.81 8.32
N VAL A 148 10.82 -0.16 8.85
CA VAL A 148 10.72 1.31 8.96
C VAL A 148 10.62 1.81 10.41
N GLY A 149 10.46 0.92 11.38
CA GLY A 149 10.28 1.22 12.79
C GLY A 149 8.81 1.31 13.22
N GLN A 150 8.56 1.20 14.53
CA GLN A 150 7.22 1.05 15.11
C GLN A 150 6.46 2.39 15.32
N GLU A 151 7.10 3.53 15.03
CA GLU A 151 6.52 4.87 15.23
C GLU A 151 5.92 5.47 13.94
N VAL A 152 5.86 4.71 12.86
CA VAL A 152 5.37 5.19 11.56
C VAL A 152 4.08 4.49 11.14
N GLY A 153 3.41 5.07 10.13
CA GLY A 153 2.21 4.52 9.54
C GLY A 153 2.42 4.04 8.11
N THR A 154 1.40 4.21 7.28
CA THR A 154 1.42 3.81 5.86
C THR A 154 1.45 5.05 4.98
N PRO A 155 2.07 5.02 3.78
CA PRO A 155 2.67 3.87 3.08
C PRO A 155 4.06 3.45 3.59
N VAL A 156 4.42 2.19 3.30
CA VAL A 156 5.79 1.68 3.36
C VAL A 156 6.23 1.23 1.97
N ILE A 157 7.38 1.71 1.52
CA ILE A 157 8.04 1.28 0.28
C ILE A 157 9.45 0.81 0.60
N ALA A 158 9.91 -0.26 -0.03
CA ALA A 158 11.31 -0.68 -0.02
C ALA A 158 11.89 -0.61 -1.43
N VAL A 159 13.08 -0.02 -1.55
CA VAL A 159 13.79 0.18 -2.82
C VAL A 159 15.27 -0.18 -2.64
N PRO A 160 16.02 -0.46 -3.71
CA PRO A 160 17.44 -0.79 -3.60
C PRO A 160 18.27 0.40 -3.11
N GLY A 161 19.17 0.13 -2.17
CA GLY A 161 20.25 1.01 -1.74
C GLY A 161 21.49 0.90 -2.65
N ALA A 162 22.59 1.50 -2.21
CA ALA A 162 23.82 1.61 -3.01
C ALA A 162 24.48 0.27 -3.36
N ASP A 163 24.27 -0.75 -2.52
CA ASP A 163 24.80 -2.12 -2.65
C ASP A 163 23.72 -3.13 -3.10
N GLY A 164 22.51 -2.65 -3.39
CA GLY A 164 21.37 -3.49 -3.73
C GLY A 164 20.60 -4.05 -2.54
N GLU A 165 21.02 -3.81 -1.29
CA GLU A 165 20.18 -4.12 -0.13
C GLU A 165 18.91 -3.28 -0.15
N GLN A 166 17.80 -3.84 0.33
CA GLN A 166 16.55 -3.09 0.37
C GLN A 166 16.50 -2.12 1.53
N ILE A 167 16.27 -0.85 1.20
CA ILE A 167 16.06 0.22 2.15
C ILE A 167 14.57 0.58 2.14
N ALA A 168 13.93 0.44 3.29
CA ALA A 168 12.54 0.79 3.46
C ALA A 168 12.36 2.19 4.02
N PHE A 169 11.30 2.86 3.56
CA PHE A 169 10.91 4.19 4.02
C PHE A 169 9.42 4.23 4.34
N PHE A 170 9.08 4.99 5.38
CA PHE A 170 7.75 5.57 5.49
C PHE A 170 7.62 6.70 4.46
N GLY A 171 6.65 6.60 3.56
CA GLY A 171 6.50 7.52 2.43
C GLY A 171 7.08 6.98 1.11
N PRO A 172 7.31 7.83 0.11
CA PRO A 172 7.08 9.28 0.14
C PRO A 172 5.59 9.62 0.22
N VAL A 173 5.20 10.42 1.21
CA VAL A 173 3.81 10.88 1.36
C VAL A 173 3.56 12.03 0.39
N VAL A 174 2.75 11.77 -0.65
CA VAL A 174 2.44 12.74 -1.72
C VAL A 174 0.94 13.00 -1.86
N THR A 175 0.59 14.21 -2.31
CA THR A 175 -0.77 14.60 -2.70
C THR A 175 -0.73 15.87 -3.57
N PRO A 176 -1.36 15.89 -4.77
CA PRO A 176 -1.80 14.71 -5.51
C PRO A 176 -0.61 13.81 -5.91
N ALA A 177 -0.88 12.61 -6.43
CA ALA A 177 0.16 11.74 -6.95
C ALA A 177 0.87 12.42 -8.16
N PRO A 178 2.21 12.55 -8.16
CA PRO A 178 2.94 13.07 -9.31
C PRO A 178 2.76 12.18 -10.54
N LYS A 179 2.76 12.78 -11.74
CA LYS A 179 2.57 12.08 -13.03
C LYS A 179 3.75 12.34 -13.98
N GLY A 180 3.96 11.42 -14.92
CA GLY A 180 5.01 11.53 -15.95
C GLY A 180 6.39 11.85 -15.37
N GLU A 181 7.11 12.82 -15.96
CA GLU A 181 8.48 13.15 -15.52
C GLU A 181 8.56 13.66 -14.07
N ALA A 182 7.48 14.23 -13.52
CA ALA A 182 7.46 14.61 -12.11
C ALA A 182 7.47 13.39 -11.18
N ALA A 183 6.80 12.30 -11.57
CA ALA A 183 6.86 11.01 -10.87
C ALA A 183 8.27 10.42 -10.92
N ALA A 184 8.87 10.46 -12.11
CA ALA A 184 10.22 9.97 -12.36
C ALA A 184 11.28 10.73 -11.54
N ARG A 185 11.18 12.05 -11.46
CA ARG A 185 12.09 12.86 -10.63
C ARG A 185 12.00 12.56 -9.14
N LEU A 186 10.79 12.32 -8.63
CA LEU A 186 10.63 11.91 -7.23
C LEU A 186 11.25 10.53 -7.00
N TRP A 187 11.05 9.60 -7.94
CA TRP A 187 11.64 8.27 -7.90
C TRP A 187 13.17 8.30 -7.88
N ASP A 188 13.78 9.04 -8.79
CA ASP A 188 15.24 9.18 -8.85
C ASP A 188 15.77 9.79 -7.53
N GLY A 189 15.04 10.76 -6.96
CA GLY A 189 15.33 11.31 -5.63
C GLY A 189 15.22 10.29 -4.50
N THR A 190 14.21 9.42 -4.54
CA THR A 190 14.04 8.32 -3.58
C THR A 190 15.21 7.35 -3.62
N LEU A 191 15.69 6.97 -4.81
CA LEU A 191 16.87 6.11 -4.94
C LEU A 191 18.16 6.78 -4.45
N LEU A 192 18.31 8.10 -4.67
CA LEU A 192 19.47 8.84 -4.17
C LEU A 192 19.53 8.85 -2.63
N VAL A 193 18.39 9.07 -1.96
CA VAL A 193 18.36 9.03 -0.49
C VAL A 193 18.50 7.60 0.05
N ALA A 194 17.93 6.59 -0.63
CA ALA A 194 18.14 5.18 -0.33
C ALA A 194 19.61 4.77 -0.43
N SER A 195 20.33 5.33 -1.42
CA SER A 195 21.74 5.05 -1.67
C SER A 195 22.70 5.89 -0.83
N THR A 196 22.22 6.66 0.15
CA THR A 196 23.05 7.50 1.01
C THR A 196 23.12 6.89 2.42
N PRO A 197 24.22 6.21 2.78
CA PRO A 197 24.41 5.69 4.13
C PRO A 197 24.27 6.80 5.18
N GLY A 198 23.41 6.59 6.17
CA GLY A 198 23.16 7.54 7.26
C GLY A 198 22.06 8.58 6.98
N PHE A 199 21.33 8.47 5.87
CA PHE A 199 20.07 9.21 5.70
C PHE A 199 18.94 8.48 6.43
N TYR A 200 18.21 9.19 7.30
CA TYR A 200 17.13 8.60 8.12
C TYR A 200 15.79 9.32 7.96
N GLU A 201 15.75 10.66 7.96
CA GLU A 201 14.48 11.38 7.82
C GLU A 201 14.67 12.73 7.12
N ILE A 202 13.73 13.05 6.22
CA ILE A 202 13.46 14.41 5.77
C ILE A 202 11.94 14.63 5.80
N LYS A 203 11.50 15.72 6.45
CA LYS A 203 10.07 16.01 6.58
C LYS A 203 9.79 17.50 6.50
N ARG A 204 8.65 17.84 5.92
CA ARG A 204 8.01 19.16 6.02
C ARG A 204 6.58 19.01 6.52
N THR A 205 6.03 20.06 7.13
CA THR A 205 4.64 20.08 7.59
C THR A 205 3.69 19.83 6.43
N ARG A 206 2.79 18.86 6.60
CA ARG A 206 1.72 18.58 5.65
C ARG A 206 0.64 19.66 5.76
N THR A 207 0.32 20.32 4.66
CA THR A 207 -0.66 21.42 4.59
C THR A 207 -1.90 21.07 3.76
N GLN A 208 -1.95 19.88 3.16
CA GLN A 208 -3.04 19.41 2.30
C GLN A 208 -3.39 17.95 2.61
N GLY A 209 -4.67 17.61 2.44
CA GLY A 209 -5.15 16.22 2.48
C GLY A 209 -4.92 15.48 1.16
N PRO A 210 -5.29 14.19 1.08
CA PRO A 210 -5.27 13.43 -0.16
C PRO A 210 -6.19 14.06 -1.21
N ILE A 211 -5.73 14.14 -2.46
CA ILE A 211 -6.49 14.65 -3.61
C ILE A 211 -6.59 13.49 -4.60
N PHE A 212 -7.79 12.95 -4.76
CA PHE A 212 -8.09 11.84 -5.66
C PHE A 212 -8.47 12.40 -7.02
N ASP A 213 -7.58 12.29 -8.00
CA ASP A 213 -7.77 12.73 -9.38
C ASP A 213 -7.89 11.58 -10.39
#